data_AF-A0A357CXK9-F1
#
_entry.id   AF-A0A357CXK9-F1
#
_cell.length_a   1.000
_cell.length_b   1.000
_cell.length_c   1.000
_cell.angle_alpha   90.00
_cell.angle_beta   90.00
_cell.angle_gamma   90.00
#
_symmetry.space_group_name_H-M   'P 1'
#
loop_
_entity.id
_entity.type
_entity.pdbx_description
1 polymer ?
#
loop_
_entity_poly.entity_id
_entity_poly.type
_entity_poly.pdbx_seq_one_letter_code
_entity_poly.pdbx_strand_id
1 'polypeptide(L)'
;MKIMRTEQDMMDLILGVAKADERVRAVLMNGSRANTNAPKDIYQDFDVAYMVTDIEPFTKDHSWIDVFGKRLMLQMPETMRYPDNPDGHFGYLMLFEDGNRIDLSLVPLNTET
;
A
#
# COMPACT_ATOMS: atom_id res chain seq x y z
N MET A 1 -19.09 5.14 17.90
CA MET A 1 -18.87 5.36 16.44
C MET A 1 -17.38 5.43 16.23
N LYS A 2 -16.82 4.57 15.38
CA LYS A 2 -15.42 4.70 14.97
C LYS A 2 -15.34 5.93 14.04
N ILE A 3 -14.44 6.86 14.32
CA ILE A 3 -14.25 8.04 13.45
C ILE A 3 -13.66 7.51 12.13
N MET A 4 -14.31 7.82 11.00
CA MET A 4 -13.78 7.48 9.68
C MET A 4 -12.62 8.41 9.36
N ARG A 5 -11.46 7.85 9.01
CA ARG A 5 -10.33 8.65 8.55
C ARG A 5 -10.68 9.27 7.20
N THR A 6 -10.38 10.55 7.07
CA THR A 6 -10.59 11.31 5.84
C THR A 6 -9.53 10.98 4.80
N GLU A 7 -9.73 11.45 3.56
CA GLU A 7 -8.70 11.33 2.51
C GLU A 7 -7.37 11.94 2.94
N GLN A 8 -7.40 13.10 3.62
CA GLN A 8 -6.21 13.76 4.12
C GLN A 8 -5.51 12.92 5.20
N ASP A 9 -6.27 12.38 6.16
CA ASP A 9 -5.72 11.52 7.22
C ASP A 9 -5.02 10.28 6.62
N MET A 10 -5.62 9.68 5.60
CA MET A 10 -5.05 8.53 4.91
C MET A 10 -3.79 8.91 4.13
N MET A 11 -3.80 10.03 3.39
CA MET A 11 -2.62 10.51 2.66
C MET A 11 -1.47 10.86 3.60
N ASP A 12 -1.74 11.52 4.71
CA ASP A 12 -0.72 11.87 5.71
C ASP A 12 -0.13 10.62 6.36
N LEU A 13 -0.97 9.60 6.64
CA LEU A 13 -0.52 8.31 7.14
C LEU A 13 0.37 7.57 6.13
N ILE A 14 -0.07 7.46 4.87
CA ILE A 14 0.67 6.79 3.79
C ILE A 14 2.03 7.48 3.56
N LEU A 15 2.05 8.80 3.51
CA LEU A 15 3.29 9.55 3.34
C LEU A 15 4.17 9.50 4.60
N GLY A 16 3.57 9.48 5.79
CA GLY A 16 4.27 9.36 7.06
C GLY A 16 5.02 8.04 7.20
N VAL A 17 4.36 6.93 6.85
CA VAL A 17 4.99 5.59 6.83
C VAL A 17 6.17 5.55 5.87
N ALA A 18 5.99 6.05 4.64
CA ALA A 18 7.06 6.09 3.65
C ALA A 18 8.25 6.96 4.09
N LYS A 19 8.00 8.13 4.69
CA LYS A 19 9.05 9.03 5.17
C LYS A 19 9.83 8.48 6.36
N ALA A 20 9.20 7.63 7.18
CA ALA A 20 9.81 7.05 8.37
C ALA A 20 10.75 5.86 8.04
N ASP A 21 10.67 5.32 6.82
CA ASP A 21 11.43 4.15 6.39
C ASP A 21 12.39 4.52 5.24
N GLU A 22 13.70 4.56 5.53
CA GLU A 22 14.73 4.98 4.57
C GLU A 22 14.83 4.09 3.31
N ARG A 23 14.28 2.87 3.39
CA ARG A 23 14.21 1.92 2.27
C ARG A 23 13.17 2.36 1.26
N VAL A 24 12.15 3.11 1.66
CA VAL A 24 11.16 3.68 0.75
C VAL A 24 11.73 4.98 0.15
N ARG A 25 11.97 4.96 -1.17
CA ARG A 25 12.64 6.06 -1.90
C ARG A 25 11.67 6.98 -2.61
N ALA A 26 10.51 6.45 -2.99
CA ALA A 26 9.44 7.22 -3.59
C ALA A 26 8.09 6.57 -3.29
N VAL A 27 7.05 7.40 -3.32
CA VAL A 27 5.66 6.98 -3.26
C VAL A 27 4.99 7.45 -4.53
N LEU A 28 4.37 6.54 -5.27
CA LEU A 28 3.53 6.85 -6.41
C LEU A 28 2.08 6.55 -6.05
N MET A 29 1.17 7.44 -6.44
CA MET A 29 -0.26 7.20 -6.33
C MET A 29 -0.84 7.07 -7.74
N ASN A 30 -1.62 6.03 -7.95
CA ASN A 30 -2.23 5.69 -9.23
C ASN A 30 -3.75 5.63 -9.10
N GLY A 31 -4.40 4.98 -10.07
CA GLY A 31 -5.80 4.62 -10.01
C GLY A 31 -6.75 5.82 -10.05
N SER A 32 -7.96 5.60 -9.52
CA SER A 32 -9.06 6.56 -9.70
C SER A 32 -8.82 7.88 -8.96
N ARG A 33 -8.09 7.87 -7.82
CA ARG A 33 -7.76 9.08 -7.07
C ARG A 33 -6.74 9.98 -7.76
N ALA A 34 -5.85 9.41 -8.58
CA ALA A 34 -4.92 10.16 -9.41
C ALA A 34 -5.56 10.71 -10.70
N ASN A 35 -6.76 10.25 -11.07
CA ASN A 35 -7.44 10.66 -12.29
C ASN A 35 -8.45 11.78 -12.02
N THR A 36 -8.16 13.00 -12.48
CA THR A 36 -9.05 14.16 -12.33
C THR A 36 -10.41 14.01 -13.01
N ASN A 37 -10.54 13.08 -13.96
CA ASN A 37 -11.78 12.81 -14.68
C ASN A 37 -12.62 11.69 -14.06
N ALA A 38 -12.08 10.96 -13.08
CA ALA A 38 -12.82 9.92 -12.39
C ALA A 38 -13.83 10.54 -11.40
N PRO A 39 -15.05 9.98 -11.28
CA PRO A 39 -15.98 10.37 -10.24
C PRO A 39 -15.37 10.17 -8.86
N LYS A 40 -15.54 11.16 -7.98
CA LYS A 40 -15.11 11.03 -6.59
C LYS A 40 -16.21 10.36 -5.76
N ASP A 41 -15.90 9.24 -5.12
CA ASP A 41 -16.83 8.52 -4.27
C ASP A 41 -16.16 7.79 -3.10
N ILE A 42 -16.98 7.21 -2.23
CA ILE A 42 -16.55 6.48 -1.03
C ILE A 42 -15.95 5.10 -1.33
N TYR A 43 -16.08 4.63 -2.58
CA TYR A 43 -15.53 3.35 -3.03
C TYR A 43 -14.14 3.53 -3.65
N GLN A 44 -13.62 4.73 -3.82
CA GLN A 44 -12.24 4.90 -4.26
C GLN A 44 -11.24 4.45 -3.19
N ASP A 45 -10.40 3.49 -3.55
CA ASP A 45 -9.22 3.03 -2.83
C ASP A 45 -8.02 3.97 -3.02
N PHE A 46 -6.98 3.74 -2.22
CA PHE A 46 -5.66 4.32 -2.38
C PHE A 46 -4.76 3.32 -3.09
N ASP A 47 -4.63 3.43 -4.41
CA ASP A 47 -3.65 2.70 -5.20
C ASP A 47 -2.26 3.32 -5.02
N VAL A 48 -1.41 2.68 -4.23
CA VAL A 48 -0.10 3.22 -3.83
C VAL A 48 1.01 2.26 -4.21
N ALA A 49 2.09 2.78 -4.81
CA ALA A 49 3.32 2.04 -4.99
C ALA A 49 4.44 2.66 -4.15
N TYR A 50 5.04 1.86 -3.27
CA TYR A 50 6.28 2.20 -2.59
C TYR A 50 7.45 1.67 -3.39
N MET A 51 8.28 2.58 -3.89
CA MET A 51 9.54 2.24 -4.53
C MET A 51 10.57 1.97 -3.44
N VAL A 52 10.99 0.71 -3.28
CA VAL A 52 11.84 0.28 -2.17
C VAL A 52 13.22 -0.16 -2.65
N THR A 53 14.26 0.06 -1.86
CA THR A 53 15.62 -0.44 -2.15
C THR A 53 15.76 -1.93 -1.91
N ASP A 54 14.96 -2.49 -1.01
CA ASP A 54 14.98 -3.90 -0.64
C ASP A 54 13.57 -4.30 -0.18
N ILE A 55 13.06 -5.40 -0.73
CA ILE A 55 11.72 -5.92 -0.44
C ILE A 55 11.73 -6.97 0.68
N GLU A 56 12.86 -7.65 0.92
CA GLU A 56 12.94 -8.79 1.84
C GLU A 56 12.49 -8.43 3.27
N PRO A 57 12.90 -7.28 3.85
CA PRO A 57 12.48 -6.94 5.20
C PRO A 57 10.96 -6.76 5.34
N PHE A 58 10.30 -6.27 4.28
CA PHE A 58 8.86 -6.03 4.30
C PHE A 58 8.04 -7.31 4.15
N THR A 59 8.60 -8.34 3.49
CA THR A 59 7.90 -9.60 3.22
C THR A 59 8.25 -10.70 4.21
N LYS A 60 9.34 -10.53 4.99
CA LYS A 60 9.72 -11.44 6.07
C LYS A 60 8.88 -11.24 7.34
N ASP A 61 8.48 -10.00 7.62
CA ASP A 61 7.57 -9.65 8.72
C ASP A 61 6.53 -8.67 8.21
N HIS A 62 5.31 -9.15 8.01
CA HIS A 62 4.20 -8.34 7.50
C HIS A 62 3.58 -7.41 8.53
N SER A 63 3.99 -7.45 9.81
CA SER A 63 3.38 -6.64 10.88
C SER A 63 3.57 -5.12 10.69
N TRP A 64 4.51 -4.70 9.83
CA TRP A 64 4.72 -3.28 9.55
C TRP A 64 3.47 -2.58 8.99
N ILE A 65 2.58 -3.31 8.30
CA ILE A 65 1.32 -2.76 7.78
C ILE A 65 0.28 -2.51 8.88
N ASP A 66 0.53 -2.94 10.13
CA ASP A 66 -0.35 -2.71 11.29
C ASP A 66 -0.53 -1.23 11.60
N VAL A 67 0.46 -0.41 11.24
CA VAL A 67 0.42 1.05 11.36
C VAL A 67 -0.74 1.67 10.56
N PHE A 68 -1.20 1.02 9.48
CA PHE A 68 -2.33 1.49 8.68
C PHE A 68 -3.68 1.26 9.37
N GLY A 69 -3.70 0.59 10.52
CA GLY A 69 -4.88 0.41 11.36
C GLY A 69 -5.54 -0.96 11.24
N LYS A 70 -6.60 -1.16 12.02
CA LYS A 70 -7.29 -2.45 12.13
C LYS A 70 -8.03 -2.80 10.84
N ARG A 71 -7.69 -3.95 10.25
CA ARG A 71 -8.23 -4.48 9.00
C ARG A 71 -9.45 -5.37 9.23
N LEU A 72 -10.39 -5.31 8.30
CA LEU A 72 -11.45 -6.30 8.10
C LEU A 72 -11.00 -7.44 7.18
N MET A 73 -10.17 -7.12 6.19
CA MET A 73 -9.65 -8.09 5.22
C MET A 73 -8.24 -7.70 4.80
N LEU A 74 -7.42 -8.71 4.55
CA LEU A 74 -6.08 -8.61 3.97
C LEU A 74 -5.93 -9.70 2.91
N GLN A 75 -5.43 -9.32 1.73
CA GLN A 75 -4.95 -10.26 0.72
C GLN A 75 -3.51 -9.91 0.33
N MET A 76 -2.71 -10.94 0.14
CA MET A 76 -1.31 -10.85 -0.31
C MET A 76 -1.16 -11.77 -1.52
N PRO A 77 -1.45 -11.29 -2.74
CA PRO A 77 -1.57 -12.12 -3.94
C PRO A 77 -0.35 -13.02 -4.18
N GLU A 78 0.86 -12.52 -3.92
CA GLU A 78 2.12 -13.24 -4.12
C GLU A 78 2.31 -14.42 -3.16
N THR A 79 1.64 -14.40 -1.99
CA THR A 79 1.65 -15.54 -1.04
C THR A 79 0.67 -16.65 -1.41
N MET A 80 -0.19 -16.42 -2.41
CA MET A 80 -1.31 -17.31 -2.75
C MET A 80 -1.25 -17.82 -4.19
N ARG A 81 -0.99 -16.91 -5.14
CA ARG A 81 -1.21 -17.15 -6.57
C ARG A 81 0.07 -17.15 -7.41
N TYR A 82 1.13 -16.48 -6.94
CA TYR A 82 2.36 -16.27 -7.70
C TYR A 82 3.61 -16.63 -6.88
N PRO A 83 3.81 -17.92 -6.53
CA PRO A 83 4.93 -18.34 -5.69
C PRO A 83 6.30 -18.01 -6.29
N ASP A 84 6.39 -18.00 -7.62
CA ASP A 84 7.65 -17.73 -8.34
C ASP A 84 7.95 -16.23 -8.47
N ASN A 85 6.97 -15.35 -8.17
CA ASN A 85 7.03 -13.89 -8.17
C ASN A 85 8.09 -13.27 -9.11
N PRO A 86 7.94 -13.44 -10.44
CA PRO A 86 9.02 -13.20 -11.40
C PRO A 86 9.47 -11.74 -11.47
N ASP A 87 8.58 -10.80 -11.15
CA ASP A 87 8.87 -9.37 -11.21
C ASP A 87 9.41 -8.84 -9.86
N GLY A 88 9.39 -9.66 -8.80
CA GLY A 88 9.89 -9.29 -7.47
C GLY A 88 9.04 -8.26 -6.73
N HIS A 89 7.85 -7.93 -7.23
CA HIS A 89 6.90 -7.03 -6.58
C HIS A 89 6.14 -7.73 -5.45
N PHE A 90 5.50 -6.99 -4.56
CA PHE A 90 4.61 -7.59 -3.55
C PHE A 90 3.43 -6.70 -3.24
N GLY A 91 2.21 -7.25 -3.32
CA GLY A 91 0.96 -6.55 -3.09
C GLY A 91 0.35 -6.80 -1.70
N TYR A 92 -0.17 -5.74 -1.09
CA TYR A 92 -1.07 -5.78 0.07
C TYR A 92 -2.39 -5.12 -0.30
N LEU A 93 -3.46 -5.91 -0.38
CA LEU A 93 -4.82 -5.41 -0.60
C LEU A 93 -5.54 -5.37 0.74
N MET A 94 -5.79 -4.16 1.26
CA MET A 94 -6.22 -3.94 2.64
C MET A 94 -7.56 -3.23 2.70
N LEU A 95 -8.55 -3.84 3.35
CA LEU A 95 -9.82 -3.20 3.73
C LEU A 95 -9.83 -2.95 5.24
N PHE A 96 -10.02 -1.70 5.65
CA PHE A 96 -10.00 -1.29 7.05
C PHE A 96 -11.39 -1.22 7.68
N GLU A 97 -11.46 -1.32 9.02
CA GLU A 97 -12.72 -1.22 9.78
C GLU A 97 -13.44 0.13 9.65
N ASP A 98 -12.75 1.17 9.18
CA ASP A 98 -13.35 2.47 8.89
C ASP A 98 -13.78 2.62 7.42
N GLY A 99 -13.75 1.54 6.63
CA GLY A 99 -14.22 1.48 5.25
C GLY A 99 -13.17 1.89 4.21
N ASN A 100 -12.08 2.53 4.62
CA ASN A 100 -10.99 2.87 3.72
C ASN A 100 -10.33 1.60 3.15
N ARG A 101 -9.79 1.73 1.93
CA ARG A 101 -9.06 0.66 1.23
C ARG A 101 -7.72 1.17 0.74
N ILE A 102 -6.66 0.39 0.94
CA ILE A 102 -5.35 0.66 0.35
C ILE A 102 -4.94 -0.58 -0.43
N ASP A 103 -4.63 -0.38 -1.71
CA ASP A 103 -3.98 -1.35 -2.56
C ASP A 103 -2.52 -0.90 -2.68
N LEU A 104 -1.65 -1.50 -1.85
CA LEU A 104 -0.24 -1.12 -1.71
C LEU A 104 0.65 -2.12 -2.44
N SER A 105 1.45 -1.64 -3.37
CA SER A 105 2.48 -2.41 -4.06
C SER A 105 3.87 -1.99 -3.58
N LEU A 106 4.66 -2.96 -3.14
CA LEU A 106 6.10 -2.81 -3.00
C LEU A 106 6.75 -3.08 -4.35
N VAL A 107 7.52 -2.12 -4.83
CA VAL A 107 8.22 -2.18 -6.11
C VAL A 107 9.72 -2.06 -5.83
N PRO A 108 10.53 -3.10 -6.05
CA PRO A 108 11.96 -2.98 -5.91
C PRO A 108 12.50 -2.00 -6.96
N LEU A 109 13.30 -1.03 -6.52
CA LEU A 109 14.12 -0.26 -7.43
C LEU A 109 15.20 -1.20 -7.96
N ASN A 110 15.13 -1.58 -9.23
CA ASN A 110 16.12 -2.43 -9.88
C ASN A 110 17.53 -2.04 -9.44
N THR A 111 18.17 -2.86 -8.60
CA THR A 111 19.62 -2.89 -8.48
C THR A 111 20.06 -3.91 -9.50
N GLU A 112 20.63 -3.43 -10.60
CA GLU A 112 21.17 -4.25 -11.67
C GLU A 112 21.91 -5.50 -11.14
N THR A 113 21.66 -6.65 -11.75
CA THR A 113 22.64 -7.73 -11.88
C THR A 113 23.22 -7.71 -13.27
#